data_AF-A0AAU6WLX8-F1
#
_entry.id   AF-A0AAU6WLX8-F1
#
_cell.length_a   1.000
_cell.length_b   1.000
_cell.length_c   1.000
_cell.angle_alpha   90.00
_cell.angle_beta   90.00
_cell.angle_gamma   90.00
#
_symmetry.space_group_name_H-M   'P 1'
#
loop_
_entity.id
_entity.type
_entity.pdbx_description
1 polymer ?
#
loop_
_entity_poly.entity_id
_entity_poly.type
_entity_poly.pdbx_seq_one_letter_code
_entity_poly.pdbx_strand_id
1 'polypeptide(L)'
;MDTLDVKPTPSIYYKQFSQYFANCRNHQSLDWYRNLNVWDGYDLSSIGLYLSDGYPFKLKIPYSGSQLRSSEISVFLEKFNAFYKDCRVDRFLKAHKEDYARIVEFAQDQIMASNLLNDVEKFYHKQKKGEIIIFVDLLNNLGNNAISVDDKTFKEKKMFKLAYLKDKNIIQTDDSKVTFVPLPNIVIHEVSHLYLNDFIPLYRERLSKKKNIF
;
A
#
# COMPACT_ATOMS: atom_id res chain seq x y z
N MET A 1 11.93 0.91 15.95
CA MET A 1 10.61 1.12 16.56
C MET A 1 9.82 -0.13 16.27
N ASP A 2 9.45 -0.89 17.30
CA ASP A 2 8.72 -2.14 17.15
C ASP A 2 7.33 -1.80 16.61
N THR A 3 6.98 -2.33 15.43
CA THR A 3 5.75 -1.95 14.70
C THR A 3 4.51 -2.69 15.21
N LEU A 4 4.70 -3.63 16.14
CA LEU A 4 3.64 -4.43 16.75
C LEU A 4 2.70 -3.66 17.69
N ASP A 5 3.10 -2.46 18.15
CA ASP A 5 2.31 -1.68 19.10
C ASP A 5 1.16 -0.88 18.47
N VAL A 6 1.20 -0.64 17.16
CA VAL A 6 0.15 0.13 16.48
C VAL A 6 -0.88 -0.85 15.92
N LYS A 7 -2.08 -0.89 16.52
CA LYS A 7 -3.21 -1.73 16.06
C LYS A 7 -3.99 -1.07 14.92
N PRO A 8 -4.48 -1.82 13.92
CA PRO A 8 -5.28 -1.28 12.83
C PRO A 8 -6.44 -0.41 13.33
N THR A 9 -6.85 0.57 12.53
CA THR A 9 -8.00 1.43 12.85
C THR A 9 -9.26 0.58 13.06
N PRO A 10 -9.98 0.73 14.19
CA PRO A 10 -11.22 -0.01 14.45
C PRO A 10 -12.23 0.11 13.30
N SER A 11 -12.78 -1.03 12.90
CA SER A 11 -13.81 -1.13 11.86
C SER A 11 -14.46 -2.51 11.85
N ILE A 12 -15.64 -2.61 11.22
CA ILE A 12 -16.30 -3.88 10.92
C ILE A 12 -15.33 -4.83 10.19
N TYR A 13 -14.55 -4.31 9.24
CA TYR A 13 -13.57 -5.10 8.50
C TYR A 13 -12.48 -5.66 9.41
N TYR A 14 -11.92 -4.84 10.30
CA TYR A 14 -10.90 -5.31 11.26
C TYR A 14 -11.45 -6.35 12.24
N LYS A 15 -12.69 -6.17 12.71
CA LYS A 15 -13.41 -7.16 13.54
C LYS A 15 -13.58 -8.48 12.80
N GLN A 16 -14.08 -8.45 11.58
CA GLN A 16 -14.29 -9.64 10.74
C GLN A 16 -12.98 -10.34 10.40
N PHE A 17 -11.93 -9.59 10.05
CA PHE A 17 -10.57 -10.11 9.85
C PHE A 17 -10.06 -10.83 11.09
N SER A 18 -10.14 -10.18 12.25
CA SER A 18 -9.65 -10.72 13.52
C SER A 18 -10.39 -11.98 13.94
N GLN A 19 -11.69 -12.06 13.68
CA GLN A 19 -12.53 -13.23 13.94
C GLN A 19 -12.23 -14.37 12.97
N TYR A 20 -12.18 -14.09 11.67
CA TYR A 20 -11.95 -15.10 10.64
C TYR A 20 -10.58 -15.79 10.80
N PHE A 21 -9.53 -15.00 11.05
CA PHE A 21 -8.16 -15.51 11.19
C PHE A 21 -7.79 -15.89 12.63
N ALA A 22 -8.73 -15.94 13.57
CA ALA A 22 -8.46 -16.28 14.97
C ALA A 22 -7.75 -17.65 15.12
N ASN A 23 -8.22 -18.65 14.37
CA ASN A 23 -7.65 -20.00 14.39
C ASN A 23 -6.32 -20.11 13.65
N CYS A 24 -5.94 -19.09 12.88
CA CYS A 24 -4.69 -19.03 12.15
C CYS A 24 -3.56 -18.36 12.94
N ARG A 25 -3.84 -17.87 14.16
CA ARG A 25 -2.85 -17.13 14.95
C ARG A 25 -1.58 -17.93 15.23
N ASN A 26 -1.66 -19.24 15.37
CA ASN A 26 -0.52 -20.12 15.64
C ASN A 26 -0.10 -20.92 14.39
N HIS A 27 -0.37 -20.38 13.20
CA HIS A 27 0.04 -21.01 11.95
C HIS A 27 1.57 -20.95 11.82
N GLN A 28 2.21 -22.03 11.39
CA GLN A 28 3.67 -22.16 11.30
C GLN A 28 4.33 -21.02 10.49
N SER A 29 3.70 -20.57 9.39
CA SER A 29 4.19 -19.41 8.64
C SER A 29 4.18 -18.10 9.44
N LEU A 30 3.18 -17.88 10.30
CA LEU A 30 3.16 -16.68 11.16
C LEU A 30 4.19 -16.81 12.28
N ASP A 31 4.33 -18.01 12.85
CA ASP A 31 5.33 -18.26 13.89
C ASP A 31 6.74 -18.10 13.33
N TRP A 32 7.02 -18.59 12.13
CA TRP A 32 8.25 -18.29 11.41
C TRP A 32 8.47 -16.79 11.27
N TYR A 33 7.47 -16.06 10.78
CA TYR A 33 7.58 -14.62 10.52
C TYR A 33 7.82 -13.81 11.81
N ARG A 34 7.19 -14.18 12.94
CA ARG A 34 7.39 -13.50 14.23
C ARG A 34 8.77 -13.71 14.84
N ASN A 35 9.47 -14.77 14.42
CA ASN A 35 10.80 -15.12 14.94
C ASN A 35 11.93 -14.69 13.99
N LEU A 36 11.66 -13.78 13.05
CA LEU A 36 12.68 -13.23 12.15
C LEU A 36 13.60 -12.26 12.90
N ASN A 37 14.90 -12.32 12.59
CA ASN A 37 15.91 -11.42 13.17
C ASN A 37 15.87 -10.01 12.57
N VAL A 38 15.28 -9.87 11.38
CA VAL A 38 15.14 -8.61 10.66
C VAL A 38 13.68 -8.48 10.26
N TRP A 39 13.07 -7.35 10.62
CA TRP A 39 11.70 -7.04 10.24
C TRP A 39 11.62 -6.47 8.82
N ASP A 40 10.59 -6.85 8.09
CA ASP A 40 10.32 -6.29 6.77
C ASP A 40 9.78 -4.85 6.84
N GLY A 41 9.71 -4.19 5.70
CA GLY A 41 9.12 -2.86 5.58
C GLY A 41 7.62 -2.89 5.90
N TYR A 42 7.09 -1.79 6.43
CA TYR A 42 5.64 -1.64 6.64
C TYR A 42 4.83 -1.65 5.32
N ASP A 43 5.52 -1.50 4.19
CA ASP A 43 5.02 -1.57 2.84
C ASP A 43 5.19 -2.95 2.20
N LEU A 44 5.46 -4.01 2.98
CA LEU A 44 5.60 -5.42 2.52
C LEU A 44 4.47 -5.87 1.58
N SER A 45 3.24 -5.37 1.80
CA SER A 45 2.08 -5.65 0.95
C SER A 45 2.30 -5.35 -0.54
N SER A 46 3.22 -4.42 -0.88
CA SER A 46 3.59 -4.08 -2.25
C SER A 46 4.25 -5.23 -3.02
N ILE A 47 4.73 -6.27 -2.33
CA ILE A 47 5.21 -7.51 -2.96
C ILE A 47 4.15 -8.12 -3.87
N GLY A 48 2.86 -7.93 -3.57
CA GLY A 48 1.77 -8.39 -4.42
C GLY A 48 1.87 -7.96 -5.89
N LEU A 49 2.51 -6.82 -6.17
CA LEU A 49 2.75 -6.35 -7.55
C LEU A 49 3.70 -7.24 -8.34
N TYR A 50 4.58 -7.97 -7.66
CA TYR A 50 5.53 -8.90 -8.26
C TYR A 50 4.95 -10.30 -8.46
N LEU A 51 3.76 -10.60 -7.93
CA LEU A 51 3.19 -11.95 -7.89
C LEU A 51 2.21 -12.20 -9.04
N SER A 52 2.07 -13.47 -9.40
CA SER A 52 1.00 -13.98 -10.26
C SER A 52 -0.38 -13.65 -9.70
N ASP A 53 -1.39 -13.58 -10.56
CA ASP A 53 -2.72 -13.10 -10.17
C ASP A 53 -3.53 -14.13 -9.34
N GLY A 54 -3.02 -15.35 -9.18
CA GLY A 54 -3.70 -16.41 -8.45
C GLY A 54 -2.77 -17.35 -7.70
N TYR A 55 -3.34 -18.04 -6.72
CA TYR A 55 -2.69 -19.11 -5.96
C TYR A 55 -2.46 -20.37 -6.82
N PRO A 56 -1.31 -21.06 -6.70
CA PRO A 56 -0.17 -20.69 -5.87
C PRO A 56 0.58 -19.48 -6.46
N PHE A 57 0.90 -18.52 -5.60
CA PHE A 57 1.58 -17.31 -6.01
C PHE A 57 3.04 -17.58 -6.35
N LYS A 58 3.46 -17.08 -7.51
CA LYS A 58 4.83 -17.11 -8.01
C LYS A 58 5.22 -15.71 -8.46
N LEU A 59 6.52 -15.45 -8.59
CA LEU A 59 6.97 -14.20 -9.22
C LEU A 59 6.54 -14.16 -10.69
N LYS A 60 5.75 -13.15 -11.06
CA LYS A 60 5.46 -12.82 -12.47
C LYS A 60 6.51 -11.88 -13.06
N ILE A 61 7.16 -11.10 -12.20
CA ILE A 61 8.30 -10.24 -12.53
C ILE A 61 9.39 -10.45 -11.46
N PRO A 62 10.68 -10.29 -11.80
CA PRO A 62 11.76 -10.40 -10.82
C PRO A 62 11.55 -9.45 -9.64
N TYR A 63 11.76 -9.94 -8.43
CA TYR A 63 11.67 -9.10 -7.25
C TYR A 63 12.89 -8.19 -7.17
N SER A 64 12.66 -6.87 -7.19
CA SER A 64 13.67 -5.83 -7.10
C SER A 64 13.41 -4.86 -5.95
N GLY A 65 12.42 -5.17 -5.09
CA GLY A 65 12.02 -4.34 -3.97
C GLY A 65 12.97 -4.44 -2.77
N SER A 66 12.86 -3.47 -1.87
CA SER A 66 13.58 -3.46 -0.59
C SER A 66 12.68 -3.76 0.61
N GLN A 67 11.41 -4.09 0.36
CA GLN A 67 10.39 -4.31 1.39
C GLN A 67 10.59 -5.61 2.14
N LEU A 68 10.86 -6.70 1.43
CA LEU A 68 11.36 -7.95 2.00
C LEU A 68 12.86 -7.84 2.27
N ARG A 69 13.24 -7.85 3.54
CA ARG A 69 14.61 -7.79 4.07
C ARG A 69 14.94 -9.02 4.91
N SER A 70 13.91 -9.69 5.41
CA SER A 70 14.01 -10.76 6.39
C SER A 70 14.48 -12.10 5.83
N SER A 71 14.29 -12.32 4.53
CA SER A 71 14.53 -13.62 3.89
C SER A 71 14.60 -13.50 2.37
N GLU A 72 15.07 -14.58 1.74
CA GLU A 72 14.95 -14.77 0.29
C GLU A 72 13.47 -14.84 -0.14
N ILE A 73 13.15 -14.27 -1.30
CA ILE A 73 11.78 -14.22 -1.82
C ILE A 73 11.17 -15.62 -2.02
N SER A 74 11.98 -16.63 -2.33
CA SER A 74 11.52 -18.02 -2.46
C SER A 74 11.02 -18.59 -1.13
N VAL A 75 11.76 -18.35 -0.04
CA VAL A 75 11.39 -18.77 1.31
C VAL A 75 10.13 -18.05 1.76
N PHE A 76 10.07 -16.73 1.56
CA PHE A 76 8.86 -15.96 1.86
C PHE A 76 7.64 -16.51 1.10
N LEU A 77 7.76 -16.78 -0.20
CA LEU A 77 6.66 -17.29 -1.02
C LEU A 77 6.20 -18.69 -0.60
N GLU A 78 7.11 -19.56 -0.17
CA GLU A 78 6.75 -20.85 0.40
C GLU A 78 5.84 -20.66 1.63
N LYS A 79 6.27 -19.83 2.59
CA LYS A 79 5.52 -19.57 3.83
C LYS A 79 4.21 -18.83 3.57
N PHE A 80 4.22 -17.86 2.65
CA PHE A 80 3.03 -17.11 2.23
C PHE A 80 1.98 -18.01 1.58
N ASN A 81 2.39 -18.88 0.65
CA ASN A 81 1.47 -19.82 0.01
C ASN A 81 0.90 -20.86 0.98
N ALA A 82 1.70 -21.35 1.93
CA ALA A 82 1.22 -22.25 2.98
C ALA A 82 0.12 -21.58 3.82
N PHE A 83 0.39 -20.35 4.31
CA PHE A 83 -0.60 -19.59 5.06
C PHE A 83 -1.86 -19.32 4.24
N TYR A 84 -1.71 -18.87 2.99
CA TYR A 84 -2.84 -18.58 2.11
C TYR A 84 -3.79 -19.77 1.95
N LYS A 85 -3.21 -20.96 1.73
CA LYS A 85 -3.94 -22.22 1.57
C LYS A 85 -4.62 -22.65 2.87
N ASP A 86 -3.84 -22.80 3.93
CA ASP A 86 -4.29 -23.44 5.18
C ASP A 86 -5.28 -22.54 5.93
N CYS A 87 -5.10 -21.22 5.83
CA CYS A 87 -6.02 -20.23 6.38
C CYS A 87 -7.18 -19.85 5.46
N ARG A 88 -7.30 -20.50 4.28
CA ARG A 88 -8.38 -20.27 3.31
C ARG A 88 -8.58 -18.78 3.03
N VAL A 89 -7.48 -18.07 2.80
CA VAL A 89 -7.48 -16.62 2.59
C VAL A 89 -8.35 -16.25 1.38
N ASP A 90 -8.38 -17.10 0.35
CA ASP A 90 -9.24 -16.90 -0.83
C ASP A 90 -10.73 -16.75 -0.47
N ARG A 91 -11.22 -17.52 0.51
CA ARG A 91 -12.62 -17.45 0.95
C ARG A 91 -12.91 -16.14 1.67
N PHE A 92 -11.99 -15.68 2.51
CA PHE A 92 -12.11 -14.38 3.16
C PHE A 92 -12.16 -13.26 2.13
N LEU A 93 -11.24 -13.26 1.16
CA LEU A 93 -11.20 -12.24 0.10
C LEU A 93 -12.47 -12.26 -0.77
N LYS A 94 -12.98 -13.44 -1.12
CA LYS A 94 -14.23 -13.59 -1.88
C LYS A 94 -15.43 -13.05 -1.11
N ALA A 95 -15.51 -13.34 0.19
CA ALA A 95 -16.62 -12.90 1.04
C ALA A 95 -16.68 -11.36 1.20
N HIS A 96 -15.54 -10.67 1.09
CA HIS A 96 -15.46 -9.21 1.22
C HIS A 96 -15.31 -8.48 -0.12
N LYS A 97 -15.51 -9.17 -1.26
CA LYS A 97 -15.30 -8.58 -2.59
C LYS A 97 -16.18 -7.34 -2.83
N GLU A 98 -17.43 -7.39 -2.39
CA GLU A 98 -18.36 -6.25 -2.50
C GLU A 98 -17.96 -5.09 -1.58
N ASP A 99 -17.44 -5.39 -0.39
CA ASP A 99 -16.91 -4.37 0.52
C ASP A 99 -15.73 -3.63 -0.12
N TYR A 100 -14.79 -4.37 -0.72
CA TYR A 100 -13.65 -3.78 -1.42
C TYR A 100 -14.10 -2.86 -2.56
N ALA A 101 -15.03 -3.31 -3.39
CA ALA A 101 -15.55 -2.50 -4.49
C ALA A 101 -16.17 -1.18 -3.98
N ARG A 102 -17.03 -1.27 -2.96
CA ARG A 102 -17.68 -0.10 -2.34
C ARG A 102 -16.69 0.86 -1.69
N ILE A 103 -15.66 0.34 -1.01
CA ILE A 103 -14.63 1.18 -0.38
C ILE A 103 -13.81 1.93 -1.44
N VAL A 104 -13.43 1.23 -2.52
CA VAL A 104 -12.69 1.83 -3.64
C VAL A 104 -13.53 2.89 -4.33
N GLU A 105 -14.81 2.60 -4.62
CA GLU A 105 -15.74 3.56 -5.24
C GLU A 105 -15.89 4.81 -4.36
N PHE A 106 -16.12 4.65 -3.06
CA PHE A 106 -16.21 5.78 -2.14
C PHE A 106 -14.93 6.62 -2.14
N ALA A 107 -13.75 5.98 -2.07
CA ALA A 107 -12.47 6.70 -2.09
C ALA A 107 -12.28 7.49 -3.40
N GLN A 108 -12.62 6.85 -4.53
CA GLN A 108 -12.56 7.47 -5.85
C GLN A 108 -13.49 8.68 -5.94
N ASP A 109 -14.74 8.55 -5.48
CA ASP A 109 -15.71 9.64 -5.47
C ASP A 109 -15.23 10.84 -4.64
N GLN A 110 -14.64 10.59 -3.46
CA GLN A 110 -14.07 11.66 -2.64
C GLN A 110 -12.92 12.39 -3.37
N ILE A 111 -12.04 11.66 -4.05
CA ILE A 111 -10.94 12.26 -4.83
C ILE A 111 -11.50 13.08 -6.00
N MET A 112 -12.49 12.56 -6.72
CA MET A 112 -13.08 13.26 -7.86
C MET A 112 -13.84 14.51 -7.43
N ALA A 113 -14.67 14.41 -6.38
CA ALA A 113 -15.43 15.53 -5.83
C ALA A 113 -14.54 16.65 -5.27
N SER A 114 -13.35 16.30 -4.76
CA SER A 114 -12.40 17.28 -4.22
C SER A 114 -11.76 18.18 -5.28
N ASN A 115 -11.83 17.80 -6.57
CA ASN A 115 -11.14 18.48 -7.68
C ASN A 115 -9.60 18.60 -7.53
N LEU A 116 -9.00 17.89 -6.57
CA LEU A 116 -7.57 18.01 -6.23
C LEU A 116 -6.64 17.73 -7.41
N LEU A 117 -6.97 16.74 -8.24
CA LEU A 117 -6.13 16.39 -9.38
C LEU A 117 -6.01 17.55 -10.39
N ASN A 118 -7.11 18.28 -10.61
CA ASN A 118 -7.14 19.45 -11.48
C ASN A 118 -6.37 20.63 -10.87
N ASP A 119 -6.46 20.80 -9.54
CA ASP A 119 -5.75 21.88 -8.85
C ASP A 119 -4.23 21.66 -8.89
N VAL A 120 -3.78 20.40 -8.74
CA VAL A 120 -2.36 20.05 -8.89
C VAL A 120 -1.88 20.27 -10.33
N GLU A 121 -2.67 19.88 -11.33
CA GLU A 121 -2.34 20.12 -12.74
C GLU A 121 -2.17 21.61 -13.05
N LYS A 122 -3.11 22.43 -12.55
CA LYS A 122 -3.04 23.90 -12.67
C LYS A 122 -1.82 24.47 -11.98
N PHE A 123 -1.51 24.01 -10.76
CA PHE A 123 -0.36 24.47 -9.98
C PHE A 123 0.97 24.26 -10.71
N TYR A 124 1.14 23.09 -11.35
CA TYR A 124 2.37 22.77 -12.07
C TYR A 124 2.43 23.31 -13.51
N HIS A 125 1.32 23.85 -14.03
CA HIS A 125 1.19 24.32 -15.42
C HIS A 125 1.67 23.28 -16.45
N LYS A 126 1.44 22.00 -16.17
CA LYS A 126 1.87 20.88 -17.00
C LYS A 126 0.72 19.90 -17.11
N GLN A 127 0.47 19.37 -18.30
CA GLN A 127 -0.46 18.26 -18.45
C GLN A 127 0.08 17.01 -17.78
N LYS A 128 -0.81 16.27 -17.14
CA LYS A 128 -0.48 14.98 -16.53
C LYS A 128 0.03 14.02 -17.60
N LYS A 129 1.22 13.45 -17.39
CA LYS A 129 1.69 12.26 -18.12
C LYS A 129 1.55 11.05 -17.21
N GLY A 130 0.76 10.06 -17.63
CA GLY A 130 0.69 8.76 -16.96
C GLY A 130 -0.56 8.49 -16.12
N GLU A 131 -0.57 7.32 -15.48
CA GLU A 131 -1.68 6.80 -14.69
C GLU A 131 -1.42 7.00 -13.19
N ILE A 132 -2.45 7.32 -12.41
CA ILE A 132 -2.37 7.30 -10.94
C ILE A 132 -3.09 6.03 -10.49
N ILE A 133 -2.40 5.19 -9.74
CA ILE A 133 -2.97 4.00 -9.13
C ILE A 133 -2.84 4.15 -7.62
N ILE A 134 -3.98 4.01 -6.95
CA ILE A 134 -4.07 4.16 -5.49
C ILE A 134 -4.48 2.80 -4.92
N PHE A 135 -3.63 2.25 -4.08
CA PHE A 135 -3.94 1.04 -3.32
C PHE A 135 -4.48 1.44 -1.94
N VAL A 136 -5.68 1.02 -1.61
CA VAL A 136 -6.26 1.23 -0.29
C VAL A 136 -5.87 0.06 0.62
N ASP A 137 -5.22 0.36 1.74
CA ASP A 137 -4.78 -0.64 2.71
C ASP A 137 -5.59 -0.51 4.01
N LEU A 138 -6.52 -1.44 4.18
CA LEU A 138 -7.54 -1.43 5.23
C LEU A 138 -7.00 -1.78 6.62
N LEU A 139 -5.83 -2.42 6.68
CA LEU A 139 -5.21 -2.87 7.92
C LEU A 139 -3.93 -2.11 8.25
N ASN A 140 -3.37 -1.37 7.29
CA ASN A 140 -2.24 -0.47 7.54
C ASN A 140 -2.69 0.81 8.25
N ASN A 141 -2.01 1.08 9.36
CA ASN A 141 -2.18 2.21 10.25
C ASN A 141 -0.88 3.00 10.47
N LEU A 142 0.21 2.60 9.83
CA LEU A 142 1.54 3.19 10.02
C LEU A 142 1.71 4.42 9.11
N GLY A 143 1.15 4.37 7.91
CA GLY A 143 1.17 5.52 7.01
C GLY A 143 1.04 5.17 5.53
N ASN A 144 1.01 6.23 4.73
CA ASN A 144 0.96 6.16 3.27
C ASN A 144 2.38 6.05 2.72
N ASN A 145 2.54 5.41 1.56
CA ASN A 145 3.84 5.33 0.91
C ASN A 145 3.71 5.28 -0.62
N ALA A 146 4.66 5.94 -1.29
CA ALA A 146 4.92 5.71 -2.70
C ALA A 146 5.35 4.25 -2.93
N ILE A 147 4.95 3.69 -4.06
CA ILE A 147 5.36 2.36 -4.50
C ILE A 147 6.15 2.52 -5.79
N SER A 148 7.39 2.05 -5.78
CA SER A 148 8.26 1.99 -6.94
C SER A 148 8.52 0.54 -7.31
N VAL A 149 8.23 0.18 -8.55
CA VAL A 149 8.53 -1.15 -9.12
C VAL A 149 9.33 -0.91 -10.40
N ASP A 150 10.51 -1.50 -10.47
CA ASP A 150 11.38 -1.40 -11.65
C ASP A 150 10.98 -2.46 -12.69
N ASP A 151 9.78 -2.28 -13.26
CA ASP A 151 9.29 -3.10 -14.35
C ASP A 151 8.60 -2.24 -15.40
N LYS A 152 8.83 -2.57 -16.68
CA LYS A 152 8.30 -1.82 -17.83
C LYS A 152 6.77 -1.71 -17.84
N THR A 153 6.07 -2.65 -17.23
CA THR A 153 4.59 -2.67 -17.13
C THR A 153 4.06 -1.53 -16.26
N PHE A 154 4.87 -1.02 -15.34
CA PHE A 154 4.54 0.11 -14.47
C PHE A 154 5.18 1.42 -14.92
N LYS A 155 5.82 1.45 -16.09
CA LYS A 155 6.35 2.68 -16.67
C LYS A 155 5.21 3.71 -16.82
N GLU A 156 5.50 4.96 -16.46
CA GLU A 156 4.53 6.07 -16.45
C GLU A 156 3.34 5.89 -15.47
N LYS A 157 3.37 4.88 -14.60
CA LYS A 157 2.39 4.76 -13.51
C LYS A 157 2.98 5.33 -12.23
N LYS A 158 2.18 6.13 -11.52
CA LYS A 158 2.48 6.49 -10.13
C LYS A 158 1.55 5.75 -9.21
N MET A 159 2.17 4.89 -8.43
CA MET A 159 1.51 3.99 -7.52
C MET A 159 1.81 4.46 -6.11
N PHE A 160 0.78 4.55 -5.28
CA PHE A 160 0.96 4.77 -3.85
C PHE A 160 -0.10 4.03 -3.07
N LYS A 161 0.24 3.73 -1.82
CA LYS A 161 -0.63 3.08 -0.87
C LYS A 161 -1.19 4.11 0.09
N LEU A 162 -2.50 4.08 0.31
CA LEU A 162 -3.14 4.87 1.34
C LEU A 162 -3.55 3.98 2.51
N ALA A 163 -3.10 4.35 3.71
CA ALA A 163 -3.43 3.70 4.96
C ALA A 163 -4.81 4.11 5.45
N TYR A 164 -5.56 3.17 6.02
CA TYR A 164 -6.80 3.47 6.71
C TYR A 164 -6.49 4.00 8.13
N LEU A 165 -6.24 5.30 8.20
CA LEU A 165 -5.86 5.99 9.44
C LEU A 165 -7.10 6.45 10.22
N LYS A 166 -6.98 6.45 11.54
CA LYS A 166 -8.02 6.96 12.43
C LYS A 166 -8.21 8.47 12.23
N ASP A 167 -9.43 8.89 11.94
CA ASP A 167 -9.78 10.31 11.99
C ASP A 167 -9.97 10.72 13.46
N LYS A 168 -9.24 11.75 13.90
CA LYS A 168 -9.34 12.26 15.28
C LYS A 168 -10.70 12.87 15.58
N ASN A 169 -11.45 13.28 14.56
CA ASN A 169 -12.76 13.91 14.68
C ASN A 169 -13.91 12.91 14.59
N ILE A 170 -13.62 11.62 14.33
CA ILE A 170 -14.64 10.58 14.18
C ILE A 170 -14.40 9.50 15.23
N ILE A 171 -15.44 9.15 15.98
CA ILE A 171 -15.40 8.00 16.87
C ILE A 171 -15.57 6.74 16.01
N GLN A 172 -14.46 6.05 15.76
CA GLN A 172 -14.43 4.77 15.07
C GLN A 172 -14.39 3.63 16.10
N THR A 173 -15.24 2.63 15.89
CA THR A 173 -15.35 1.40 16.68
C THR A 173 -15.29 0.19 15.76
N ASP A 174 -15.24 -1.01 16.34
CA ASP A 174 -15.29 -2.28 15.60
C ASP A 174 -16.64 -2.53 14.89
N ASP A 175 -17.63 -1.64 15.07
CA ASP A 175 -18.91 -1.65 14.37
C ASP A 175 -19.04 -0.48 13.36
N SER A 176 -17.99 0.33 13.20
CA SER A 176 -17.95 1.36 12.17
C SER A 176 -17.67 0.75 10.79
N LYS A 177 -18.45 1.17 9.78
CA LYS A 177 -18.12 0.88 8.38
C LYS A 177 -16.79 1.53 8.01
N VAL A 178 -16.06 0.91 7.08
CA VAL A 178 -14.89 1.54 6.50
C VAL A 178 -15.34 2.66 5.56
N THR A 179 -14.99 3.89 5.90
CA THR A 179 -15.16 5.06 5.03
C THR A 179 -13.79 5.62 4.74
N PHE A 180 -13.29 5.36 3.53
CA PHE A 180 -11.96 5.80 3.14
C PHE A 180 -12.01 7.23 2.63
N VAL A 181 -11.76 8.20 3.49
CA VAL A 181 -11.63 9.62 3.11
C VAL A 181 -10.14 9.92 2.92
N PRO A 182 -9.65 9.96 1.68
CA PRO A 182 -8.24 10.20 1.44
C PRO A 182 -7.89 11.62 1.86
N LEU A 183 -6.88 11.76 2.71
CA LEU A 183 -6.40 13.06 3.16
C LEU A 183 -5.87 13.86 1.95
N PRO A 184 -6.46 15.02 1.62
CA PRO A 184 -6.14 15.78 0.41
C PRO A 184 -4.65 16.09 0.25
N ASN A 185 -3.98 16.46 1.35
CA ASN A 185 -2.56 16.79 1.36
C ASN A 185 -1.67 15.60 0.99
N ILE A 186 -2.06 14.38 1.35
CA ILE A 186 -1.32 13.16 1.00
C ILE A 186 -1.52 12.86 -0.49
N VAL A 187 -2.76 12.93 -0.98
CA VAL A 187 -3.03 12.74 -2.42
C VAL A 187 -2.27 13.76 -3.25
N ILE A 188 -2.31 15.04 -2.86
CA ILE A 188 -1.52 16.10 -3.52
C ILE A 188 -0.03 15.75 -3.48
N HIS A 189 0.54 15.44 -2.31
CA HIS A 189 1.96 15.12 -2.18
C HIS A 189 2.40 14.02 -3.15
N GLU A 190 1.66 12.90 -3.19
CA GLU A 190 2.01 11.77 -4.05
C GLU A 190 1.81 12.07 -5.53
N VAL A 191 0.74 12.79 -5.88
CA VAL A 191 0.46 13.20 -7.26
C VAL A 191 1.48 14.22 -7.76
N SER A 192 1.98 15.10 -6.90
CA SER A 192 3.02 16.09 -7.23
C SER A 192 4.30 15.46 -7.76
N HIS A 193 4.65 14.24 -7.32
CA HIS A 193 5.80 13.50 -7.87
C HIS A 193 5.65 13.22 -9.37
N LEU A 194 4.44 13.15 -9.94
CA LEU A 194 4.24 13.05 -11.40
C LEU A 194 4.87 14.22 -12.15
N TYR A 195 4.66 15.43 -11.65
CA TYR A 195 5.04 16.67 -12.31
C TYR A 195 6.51 17.04 -12.08
N LEU A 196 7.10 16.48 -11.03
CA LEU A 196 8.48 16.72 -10.61
C LEU A 196 9.47 15.63 -11.06
N ASN A 197 9.04 14.56 -11.73
CA ASN A 197 9.97 13.51 -12.20
C ASN A 197 11.09 14.05 -13.08
N ASP A 198 10.77 15.02 -13.94
CA ASP A 198 11.75 15.67 -14.81
C ASP A 198 12.52 16.79 -14.11
N PHE A 199 12.08 17.25 -12.94
CA PHE A 199 12.71 18.36 -12.21
C PHE A 199 14.13 18.00 -11.77
N ILE A 200 14.30 16.84 -11.12
CA ILE A 200 15.64 16.43 -10.66
C ILE A 200 16.61 16.24 -11.83
N PRO A 201 16.27 15.51 -12.91
CA PRO A 201 17.11 15.43 -14.10
C PRO A 201 17.41 16.82 -14.72
N LEU A 202 16.40 17.66 -14.89
CA LEU A 202 16.52 18.98 -15.52
C LEU A 202 17.46 19.92 -14.75
N TYR A 203 17.44 19.86 -13.42
CA TYR A 203 18.25 20.72 -12.56
C TYR A 203 19.45 20.00 -11.94
N ARG A 204 19.74 18.74 -12.33
CA ARG A 204 20.80 17.91 -11.74
C ARG A 204 22.15 18.61 -11.74
N GLU A 205 22.52 19.21 -12.87
CA GLU A 205 23.80 19.92 -13.02
C GLU A 205 23.86 21.21 -12.20
N ARG A 206 22.72 21.92 -12.07
CA ARG A 206 22.63 23.12 -11.25
C ARG A 206 22.70 22.79 -9.76
N LEU A 207 22.06 21.70 -9.34
CA LEU A 207 22.07 21.20 -7.96
C LEU A 207 23.45 20.64 -7.59
N SER A 208 24.11 19.89 -8.48
CA SER A 208 25.44 19.33 -8.23
C SER A 208 26.49 20.42 -8.00
N LYS A 209 26.43 21.53 -8.77
CA LYS A 209 27.31 22.70 -8.59
C LYS A 209 27.14 23.41 -7.25
N LYS A 210 25.99 23.23 -6.57
CA LYS A 210 25.72 23.81 -5.25
C LYS A 210 26.03 22.87 -4.08
N LYS A 211 26.38 21.61 -4.34
CA LYS A 211 26.62 20.59 -3.31
C LYS A 211 27.83 20.89 -2.40
N ASN A 212 28.75 21.74 -2.86
CA ASN A 212 29.96 22.11 -2.11
C ASN A 212 29.89 23.53 -1.51
N ILE A 213 28.71 24.16 -1.53
CA ILE A 213 28.49 25.52 -0.99
C ILE A 213 28.01 25.46 0.48
N PHE A 214 27.65 24.27 0.97
CA PHE A 214 27.27 23.96 2.34
C PHE A 214 28.04 22.72 2.80
#